data_AF-A0A453D4I5-F1
#
_entry.id   AF-A0A453D4I5-F1
#
_cell.length_a   1.000
_cell.length_b   1.000
_cell.length_c   1.000
_cell.angle_alpha   90.00
_cell.angle_beta   90.00
_cell.angle_gamma   90.00
#
_symmetry.space_group_name_H-M   'P 1'
#
loop_
_entity.id
_entity.type
_entity.pdbx_description
1 polymer ?
#
loop_
_entity_poly.entity_id
_entity_poly.type
_entity_poly.pdbx_seq_one_letter_code
_entity_poly.pdbx_strand_id
1 'polypeptide(L)'
;MEHRVPPLIQTAEVQEWIDLREIVPLPLSQDPDSVSWSLSPSGEFSISSVYQALCRLPVLPWLSPLWKAPMPLKIKIFVWQLLKDRL
;
A
#
# COMPACT_ATOMS: atom_id res chain seq x y z
N MET A 1 -9.09 -42.56 -9.90
CA MET A 1 -8.21 -41.48 -9.44
C MET A 1 -9.03 -40.20 -9.52
N GLU A 2 -9.91 -40.01 -8.54
CA GLU A 2 -10.86 -38.89 -8.51
C GLU A 2 -10.08 -37.63 -8.10
N HIS A 3 -9.92 -36.67 -9.00
CA HIS A 3 -9.38 -35.36 -8.66
C HIS A 3 -10.37 -34.64 -7.75
N ARG A 4 -10.16 -34.76 -6.43
CA ARG A 4 -10.84 -33.93 -5.43
C ARG A 4 -10.52 -32.47 -5.70
N VAL A 5 -11.42 -31.78 -6.40
CA VAL A 5 -11.51 -30.32 -6.30
C VAL A 5 -11.90 -30.02 -4.84
N PRO A 6 -11.13 -29.21 -4.10
CA PRO A 6 -11.50 -28.87 -2.74
C PRO A 6 -12.87 -28.18 -2.77
N PRO A 7 -13.89 -28.67 -2.03
CA PRO A 7 -15.04 -27.82 -1.74
C PRO A 7 -14.51 -26.71 -0.84
N LEU A 8 -15.11 -25.52 -0.89
CA LEU A 8 -14.69 -24.33 -0.14
C LEU A 8 -13.59 -23.47 -0.83
N ILE A 9 -13.83 -23.02 -2.07
CA ILE A 9 -13.57 -21.58 -2.27
C ILE A 9 -14.52 -20.92 -1.27
N GLN A 10 -13.92 -20.27 -0.27
CA GLN A 10 -14.55 -19.96 1.00
C GLN A 10 -15.82 -19.16 0.74
N THR A 11 -16.97 -19.60 1.25
CA THR A 11 -18.26 -18.88 1.10
C THR A 11 -18.14 -17.42 1.53
N ALA A 12 -17.23 -17.13 2.48
CA ALA A 12 -16.87 -15.80 2.92
C ALA A 12 -16.20 -14.95 1.82
N GLU A 13 -15.27 -15.51 1.06
CA GLU A 13 -14.60 -14.81 -0.05
C GLU A 13 -15.62 -14.44 -1.13
N VAL A 14 -16.51 -15.39 -1.49
CA VAL A 14 -17.59 -15.12 -2.46
C VAL A 14 -18.54 -14.03 -1.95
N GLN A 15 -18.86 -14.03 -0.66
CA GLN A 15 -19.70 -13.00 -0.06
C GLN A 15 -19.01 -11.63 -0.08
N GLU A 16 -17.71 -11.57 0.26
CA GLU A 16 -16.91 -10.35 0.18
C GLU A 16 -16.86 -9.80 -1.25
N TRP A 17 -16.70 -10.66 -2.25
CA TRP A 17 -16.76 -10.26 -3.66
C TRP A 17 -18.13 -9.69 -4.06
N ILE A 18 -19.24 -10.22 -3.53
CA ILE A 18 -20.58 -9.71 -3.77
C ILE A 18 -20.74 -8.32 -3.13
N ASP A 19 -20.33 -8.18 -1.86
CA ASP A 19 -20.44 -6.92 -1.12
C ASP A 19 -19.61 -5.81 -1.78
N LEU A 20 -18.39 -6.13 -2.26
CA LEU A 20 -17.55 -5.21 -3.03
C LEU A 20 -18.22 -4.79 -4.35
N ARG A 21 -18.95 -5.70 -5.00
CA ARG A 21 -19.62 -5.39 -6.27
C ARG A 21 -20.79 -4.42 -6.10
N GLU A 22 -21.49 -4.47 -4.97
CA GLU A 22 -22.60 -3.56 -4.67
C GLU A 22 -22.13 -2.12 -4.41
N ILE A 23 -20.91 -1.93 -3.92
CA ILE A 23 -20.34 -0.59 -3.65
C ILE A 23 -19.58 0.00 -4.85
N VAL A 24 -19.22 -0.83 -5.83
CA VAL A 24 -18.47 -0.40 -7.01
C VAL A 24 -19.43 0.15 -8.07
N PRO A 25 -19.26 1.41 -8.52
CA PRO A 25 -20.07 1.95 -9.60
C PRO A 25 -19.80 1.19 -10.90
N LEU A 26 -20.85 0.60 -11.46
CA LEU A 26 -20.81 -0.13 -12.74
C LEU A 26 -21.60 0.64 -13.82
N PRO A 27 -21.13 0.65 -15.08
CA PRO A 27 -19.94 -0.03 -15.60
C PRO A 27 -18.64 0.64 -15.16
N LEU A 28 -17.60 -0.18 -14.92
CA LEU A 28 -16.25 0.33 -14.72
C LEU A 28 -15.80 1.08 -15.98
N SER A 29 -15.04 2.16 -15.79
CA SER A 29 -14.43 2.84 -16.94
C SER A 29 -13.54 1.86 -17.71
N GLN A 30 -13.59 1.96 -19.03
CA GLN A 30 -12.66 1.27 -19.93
C GLN A 30 -11.36 2.07 -20.10
N ASP A 31 -11.28 3.25 -19.49
CA ASP A 31 -10.06 4.05 -19.48
C ASP A 31 -8.94 3.31 -18.73
N PRO A 32 -7.67 3.46 -19.16
CA PRO A 32 -6.55 2.89 -18.43
C PRO A 32 -6.48 3.45 -17.00
N ASP A 33 -6.22 2.56 -16.03
CA ASP A 33 -5.95 2.98 -14.66
C ASP A 33 -4.75 3.95 -14.62
N SER A 34 -4.93 5.05 -13.90
CA SER A 34 -3.89 6.06 -13.70
C SER A 34 -3.43 6.07 -12.24
N VAL A 35 -2.11 6.03 -12.04
CA VAL A 35 -1.51 6.17 -10.72
C VAL A 35 -1.18 7.63 -10.49
N SER A 36 -1.82 8.26 -9.50
CA SER A 36 -1.52 9.62 -9.09
C SER A 36 -0.77 9.66 -7.76
N TRP A 37 0.22 10.54 -7.66
CA TRP A 37 0.98 10.78 -6.44
C TRP A 37 0.30 11.82 -5.55
N SER A 38 -0.36 11.38 -4.49
CA SER A 38 -1.15 12.25 -3.60
C SER A 38 -0.33 13.26 -2.78
N LEU A 39 1.00 13.09 -2.70
CA LEU A 39 1.89 14.02 -1.99
C LEU A 39 2.30 15.22 -2.84
N SER A 40 1.86 15.29 -4.11
CA SER A 40 2.06 16.45 -4.98
C SER A 40 0.74 16.90 -5.60
N PRO A 41 0.43 18.21 -5.65
CA PRO A 41 -0.73 18.73 -6.40
C PRO A 41 -0.70 18.40 -7.88
N SER A 42 0.48 18.17 -8.47
CA SER A 42 0.62 17.74 -9.87
C SER A 42 0.24 16.28 -10.10
N GLY A 43 0.11 15.49 -9.04
CA GLY A 43 -0.05 14.03 -9.15
C GLY A 43 1.22 13.31 -9.59
N GLU A 44 2.35 14.01 -9.75
CA GLU A 44 3.62 13.40 -10.18
C GLU A 44 4.50 13.01 -9.00
N PHE A 45 5.15 11.86 -9.13
CA PHE A 45 6.13 11.39 -8.16
C PHE A 45 7.40 12.24 -8.22
N SER A 46 7.91 12.63 -7.06
CA SER A 46 9.23 13.24 -6.94
C SER A 46 9.89 12.88 -5.61
N ILE A 47 11.21 12.77 -5.63
CA ILE A 47 11.98 12.54 -4.40
C ILE A 47 11.73 13.68 -3.39
N SER A 48 11.65 14.92 -3.86
CA SER A 48 11.39 16.08 -2.99
C SER A 48 10.06 15.99 -2.24
N SER A 49 8.96 15.60 -2.92
CA SER A 49 7.65 15.46 -2.28
C SER A 49 7.62 14.31 -1.27
N VAL A 50 8.33 13.21 -1.55
CA VAL A 50 8.54 12.11 -0.58
C VAL A 50 9.25 12.63 0.66
N TYR A 51 10.39 13.30 0.51
CA TYR A 51 11.17 13.81 1.63
C TYR A 51 10.38 14.82 2.46
N GLN A 52 9.68 15.74 1.81
CA GLN A 52 8.84 16.74 2.48
C GLN A 52 7.73 16.08 3.31
N ALA A 53 7.09 15.04 2.78
CA ALA A 53 6.10 14.28 3.52
C ALA A 53 6.73 13.56 4.72
N LEU A 54 7.87 12.89 4.53
CA LEU A 54 8.55 12.14 5.58
C LEU A 54 9.07 13.03 6.71
N CYS A 55 9.66 14.19 6.41
CA CYS A 55 10.17 15.12 7.42
C CYS A 55 9.06 15.82 8.22
N ARG A 56 7.83 15.88 7.68
CA ARG A 56 6.66 16.46 8.36
C ARG A 56 5.96 15.47 9.30
N LEU A 57 6.26 14.18 9.18
CA LEU A 57 5.70 13.18 10.09
C LEU A 57 6.31 13.38 11.49
N PRO A 58 5.50 13.46 12.56
CA PRO A 58 6.04 13.44 13.92
C PRO A 58 6.87 12.16 14.11
N VAL A 59 7.80 12.15 15.07
CA VAL A 59 8.60 10.94 15.39
C VAL A 59 7.65 9.80 15.74
N LEU A 60 7.35 8.97 14.75
CA LEU A 60 6.24 8.05 14.87
C LEU A 60 6.66 6.81 15.68
N PRO A 61 5.77 6.30 16.55
CA PRO A 61 6.02 5.09 17.33
C PRO A 61 6.15 3.81 16.46
N TRP A 62 5.95 3.88 15.14
CA TRP A 62 6.05 2.73 14.21
C TRP A 62 7.49 2.33 13.83
N LEU A 63 8.52 2.98 14.37
CA LEU A 63 9.91 2.51 14.23
C LEU A 63 10.09 1.06 14.68
N SER A 64 9.28 0.58 15.65
CA SER A 64 9.33 -0.83 16.06
C SER A 64 8.80 -1.80 14.98
N PRO A 65 7.66 -1.56 14.29
CA PRO A 65 7.26 -2.34 13.13
C PRO A 65 8.16 -2.18 11.90
N LEU A 66 8.90 -1.07 11.72
CA LEU A 66 9.87 -0.94 10.61
C LEU A 66 10.87 -2.10 10.58
N TRP A 67 11.36 -2.50 11.77
CA TRP A 67 12.30 -3.63 11.88
C TRP A 67 11.63 -4.98 11.64
N LYS A 68 10.32 -5.10 11.90
CA LYS A 68 9.52 -6.32 11.67
C LYS A 68 9.02 -6.45 10.23
N ALA A 69 9.01 -5.38 9.45
CA ALA A 69 8.54 -5.39 8.06
C ALA A 69 9.42 -6.29 7.16
N PRO A 70 8.85 -7.03 6.20
CA PRO A 70 9.59 -7.81 5.22
C PRO A 70 10.18 -6.88 4.15
N MET A 71 11.19 -6.10 4.51
CA MET A 71 11.90 -5.18 3.61
C MET A 71 13.41 -5.38 3.70
N PRO A 72 14.15 -5.14 2.60
CA PRO A 72 15.61 -5.11 2.60
C PRO A 72 16.18 -4.20 3.69
N LEU A 73 17.27 -4.65 4.33
CA LEU A 73 17.90 -3.93 5.43
C LEU A 73 18.34 -2.51 5.06
N LYS A 74 18.80 -2.31 3.82
CA LYS A 74 19.21 -1.00 3.30
C LYS A 74 18.08 0.03 3.35
N ILE A 75 16.84 -0.38 3.07
CA ILE A 75 15.66 0.48 3.14
C ILE A 75 15.34 0.81 4.60
N LYS A 76 15.39 -0.17 5.50
CA LYS A 76 15.18 0.04 6.94
C LYS A 76 16.17 1.03 7.53
N ILE A 77 17.46 0.89 7.22
CA ILE A 77 18.52 1.78 7.69
C ILE A 77 18.30 3.20 7.17
N PHE A 78 18.00 3.35 5.87
CA PHE A 78 17.75 4.66 5.26
C PHE A 78 16.56 5.38 5.91
N VAL A 79 15.44 4.68 6.12
CA VAL A 79 14.26 5.23 6.79
C VAL A 79 14.58 5.62 8.24
N TRP A 80 15.36 4.81 8.96
CA TRP A 80 15.80 5.15 10.32
C TRP A 80 16.69 6.40 10.35
N GLN A 81 17.64 6.55 9.42
CA GLN A 81 18.48 7.74 9.29
C GLN A 81 17.65 8.99 9.02
N LEU A 82 16.66 8.86 8.12
CA LEU A 82 15.77 9.95 7.73
C LEU A 82 14.92 10.43 8.91
N LEU A 83 14.38 9.51 9.70
CA LEU A 83 13.58 9.83 10.89
C LEU A 83 14.40 10.40 12.06
N LYS A 84 15.73 10.21 12.04
CA LYS A 84 16.64 10.73 13.07
C LYS A 84 17.28 12.06 12.69
N ASP A 85 16.90 12.64 11.55
CA ASP A 85 17.50 13.85 10.99
C ASP A 85 19.03 13.72 10.87
N ARG A 86 19.48 12.54 10.39
CA ARG A 86 20.91 12.18 10.22
C ARG A 86 21.31 12.03 8.76
N LEU A 87 20.60 12.70 7.85
CA LEU A 87 20.81 12.65 6.41
C LEU A 87 21.50 13.91 5.90
#